data_AF-A0A670YIL7-F1
#
_entry.id   AF-A0A670YIL7-F1
#
_cell.length_a   1.000
_cell.length_b   1.000
_cell.length_c   1.000
_cell.angle_alpha   90.00
_cell.angle_beta   90.00
_cell.angle_gamma   90.00
#
_symmetry.space_group_name_H-M   'P 1'
#
loop_
_entity.id
_entity.type
_entity.pdbx_description
1 polymer ?
#
loop_
_entity_poly.entity_id
_entity_poly.type
_entity_poly.pdbx_seq_one_letter_code
_entity_poly.pdbx_strand_id
1 'polypeptide(L)'
;QSPKNIVFSSQTPPFSRDEQSVEFLDNEDTLNRNIRAKRETHPVHNRGEYSVCDSISVWVANKTKAMDIKGKPVTVMVDVNLNNHVYKQYFFETKCRNPNPVPSGCRGIDSGHWNSYCTTTQTYVRALTMEGNQASWRFIRIDAACVCVISRKTENF
;
A
#
# COMPACT_ATOMS: atom_id res chain seq x y z
N GLN A 1 10.36 7.26 -7.27
CA GLN A 1 9.89 7.69 -5.92
C GLN A 1 8.91 6.63 -5.41
N SER A 2 9.18 5.97 -4.29
CA SER A 2 8.19 5.07 -3.68
C SER A 2 6.95 5.87 -3.29
N PRO A 3 5.71 5.37 -3.46
CA PRO A 3 4.51 6.07 -3.01
C PRO A 3 4.64 6.44 -1.54
N LYS A 4 4.32 7.69 -1.19
CA LYS A 4 4.22 8.07 0.22
C LYS A 4 3.01 7.33 0.80
N ASN A 5 3.26 6.32 1.63
CA ASN A 5 2.19 5.51 2.25
C ASN A 5 1.36 6.27 3.30
N ILE A 6 1.66 7.56 3.51
CA ILE A 6 0.87 8.45 4.36
C ILE A 6 0.77 9.84 3.73
N VAL A 7 -0.43 10.42 3.79
CA VAL A 7 -0.72 11.79 3.36
C VAL A 7 -1.54 12.50 4.44
N PHE A 8 -1.16 13.75 4.74
CA PHE A 8 -1.95 14.66 5.56
C PHE A 8 -2.72 15.58 4.62
N SER A 9 -4.05 15.55 4.70
CA SER A 9 -4.88 16.33 3.79
C SER A 9 -6.23 16.66 4.44
N SER A 10 -6.82 17.79 4.04
CA SER A 10 -8.21 18.15 4.35
C SER A 10 -9.20 17.53 3.37
N GLN A 11 -8.73 17.07 2.21
CA GLN A 11 -9.50 16.36 1.19
C GLN A 11 -9.07 14.89 1.12
N THR A 12 -10.01 14.00 0.80
CA THR A 12 -9.68 12.60 0.51
C THR A 12 -8.68 12.55 -0.64
N PRO A 13 -7.50 11.92 -0.47
CA PRO A 13 -6.63 11.64 -1.59
C PRO A 13 -7.46 10.95 -2.67
N PRO A 14 -7.21 11.24 -3.96
CA PRO A 14 -7.78 10.41 -4.99
C PRO A 14 -7.46 8.96 -4.62
N PHE A 15 -8.45 8.07 -4.73
CA PHE A 15 -8.18 6.63 -4.70
C PHE A 15 -6.93 6.44 -5.55
N SER A 16 -5.92 5.72 -5.03
CA SER A 16 -4.79 5.33 -5.87
C SER A 16 -5.43 4.68 -7.07
N ARG A 17 -5.43 5.43 -8.14
CA ARG A 17 -6.04 5.06 -9.37
C ARG A 17 -5.16 3.92 -9.84
N ASP A 18 -5.59 2.69 -9.63
CA ASP A 18 -5.72 1.87 -10.81
C ASP A 18 -6.57 2.73 -11.78
N GLU A 19 -5.91 3.30 -12.78
CA GLU A 19 -6.44 4.19 -13.82
C GLU A 19 -6.62 5.69 -13.49
N GLN A 20 -5.55 6.48 -13.70
CA GLN A 20 -5.54 7.84 -14.31
C GLN A 20 -4.64 8.88 -13.59
N SER A 21 -3.58 9.25 -14.32
CA SER A 21 -2.82 10.50 -14.28
C SER A 21 -2.14 10.91 -12.96
N VAL A 22 -0.86 10.57 -12.84
CA VAL A 22 0.12 11.44 -12.19
C VAL A 22 0.33 12.62 -13.14
N GLU A 23 -0.35 13.74 -12.92
CA GLU A 23 -0.02 14.99 -13.61
C GLU A 23 1.31 15.49 -13.05
N PHE A 24 2.39 15.25 -13.80
CA PHE A 24 3.64 15.95 -13.63
C PHE A 24 3.45 17.36 -14.20
N LEU A 25 3.44 18.36 -13.31
CA LEU A 25 3.58 19.75 -13.67
C LEU A 25 5.01 19.97 -14.17
N ASP A 26 5.19 20.05 -15.48
CA ASP A 26 6.27 20.83 -16.08
C ASP A 26 5.63 21.76 -17.10
N ASN A 27 5.57 23.04 -16.74
CA ASN A 27 5.03 24.11 -17.57
C ASN A 27 6.11 24.60 -18.55
N GLU A 28 5.68 24.82 -19.79
CA GLU A 28 6.31 25.61 -20.87
C GLU A 28 7.77 25.31 -21.25
N ASP A 29 7.94 24.66 -22.41
CA ASP A 29 8.39 25.46 -23.55
C ASP A 29 7.81 24.97 -24.87
N THR A 30 7.36 25.95 -25.64
CA THR A 30 6.81 25.84 -26.98
C THR A 30 7.83 25.27 -27.97
N LEU A 31 7.38 24.41 -28.90
CA LEU A 31 7.69 24.47 -30.35
C LEU A 31 7.29 23.16 -31.06
N ASN A 32 6.43 23.32 -32.06
CA ASN A 32 6.02 22.38 -33.12
C ASN A 32 6.94 21.15 -33.34
N ARG A 33 6.51 19.99 -32.84
CA ARG A 33 6.85 18.70 -33.44
C ARG A 33 5.61 17.82 -33.47
N ASN A 34 5.27 17.29 -34.65
CA ASN A 34 4.35 16.17 -34.79
C ASN A 34 5.00 14.93 -34.16
N ILE A 35 5.01 14.88 -32.83
CA ILE A 35 5.50 13.73 -32.08
C ILE A 35 4.35 12.74 -32.08
N ARG A 36 4.47 11.71 -32.91
CA ARG A 36 3.71 10.47 -32.70
C ARG A 36 4.09 9.98 -31.31
N ALA A 37 3.28 10.31 -30.31
CA ALA A 37 3.50 9.91 -28.93
C ALA A 37 3.62 8.39 -28.91
N LYS A 38 4.84 7.90 -28.71
CA LYS A 38 5.07 6.49 -28.40
C LYS A 38 4.30 6.25 -27.10
N ARG A 39 3.26 5.44 -27.14
CA ARG A 39 2.55 5.01 -25.93
C ARG A 39 3.59 4.32 -25.05
N GLU A 40 4.06 4.99 -24.02
CA GLU A 40 4.79 4.33 -22.95
C GLU A 40 3.78 3.48 -22.20
N THR A 41 3.90 2.16 -22.38
CA THR A 41 3.14 1.18 -21.62
C THR A 41 3.54 1.33 -20.16
N HIS A 42 2.60 1.73 -19.31
CA HIS A 42 2.77 1.62 -17.86
C HIS A 42 3.20 0.18 -17.54
N PRO A 43 4.35 -0.06 -16.90
CA PRO A 43 4.87 -1.41 -16.69
C PRO A 43 4.28 -1.97 -15.40
N VAL A 44 3.09 -2.56 -15.44
CA VAL A 44 2.71 -3.48 -14.35
C VAL A 44 1.94 -4.71 -14.81
N HIS A 45 1.14 -4.65 -15.88
CA HIS A 45 0.46 -5.87 -16.38
C HIS A 45 0.39 -5.84 -17.91
N ASN A 46 1.52 -6.12 -18.56
CA ASN A 46 1.51 -6.46 -19.97
C ASN A 46 0.67 -7.74 -20.13
N ARG A 47 -0.27 -7.72 -21.08
CA ARG A 47 -1.29 -8.75 -21.34
C ARG A 47 -0.80 -10.18 -21.05
N GLY A 48 -1.28 -10.77 -19.95
CA GLY A 48 -1.02 -12.16 -19.56
C GLY A 48 -0.18 -12.36 -18.29
N GLU A 49 0.39 -11.29 -17.74
CA GLU A 49 1.04 -11.33 -16.43
C GLU A 49 0.00 -11.26 -15.30
N TYR A 50 0.15 -12.10 -14.29
CA TYR A 50 -0.73 -12.13 -13.12
C TYR A 50 0.10 -12.26 -11.86
N SER A 51 -0.29 -11.55 -10.79
CA SER A 51 0.34 -11.72 -9.49
C SER A 51 0.07 -13.13 -8.93
N VAL A 52 1.04 -13.61 -8.16
CA VAL A 52 0.97 -14.89 -7.44
C VAL A 52 -0.10 -14.85 -6.33
N CYS A 53 -0.29 -13.67 -5.74
CA CYS A 53 -1.30 -13.36 -4.72
C CYS A 53 -2.09 -12.11 -5.13
N ASP A 54 -3.42 -12.17 -5.02
CA ASP A 54 -4.27 -11.00 -5.27
C ASP A 54 -4.22 -10.06 -4.05
N SER A 55 -3.96 -8.76 -4.29
CA SER A 55 -3.91 -7.73 -3.26
C SER A 55 -5.00 -6.68 -3.45
N ILE A 56 -5.42 -6.06 -2.35
CA ILE A 56 -6.34 -4.91 -2.35
C ILE A 56 -5.67 -3.76 -1.62
N SER A 57 -5.62 -2.59 -2.28
CA SER A 57 -5.04 -1.36 -1.73
C SER A 57 -6.12 -0.30 -1.51
N VAL A 58 -6.09 0.38 -0.37
CA VAL A 58 -7.07 1.41 -0.04
C VAL A 58 -6.47 2.53 0.81
N TRP A 59 -6.99 3.75 0.63
CA TRP A 59 -6.73 4.85 1.56
C TRP A 59 -7.63 4.74 2.79
N VAL A 60 -7.01 4.59 3.96
CA VAL A 60 -7.69 4.50 5.26
C VAL A 60 -7.61 5.85 5.96
N ALA A 61 -8.76 6.53 6.10
CA ALA A 61 -8.86 7.85 6.74
C ALA A 61 -9.16 7.78 8.25
N ASN A 62 -9.88 6.73 8.69
CA ASN A 62 -10.40 6.61 10.05
C ASN A 62 -9.59 5.57 10.87
N LYS A 63 -8.26 5.59 10.73
CA LYS A 63 -7.39 4.70 11.51
C LYS A 63 -7.25 5.28 12.92
N THR A 64 -7.75 4.57 13.93
CA THR A 64 -7.74 5.01 15.33
C THR A 64 -6.71 4.30 16.19
N LYS A 65 -6.30 3.08 15.81
CA LYS A 65 -5.34 2.26 16.56
C LYS A 65 -4.25 1.74 15.63
N ALA A 66 -3.03 1.71 16.13
CA ALA A 66 -1.89 1.10 15.46
C ALA A 66 -0.89 0.56 16.48
N MET A 67 0.12 -0.18 16.00
CA MET A 67 1.28 -0.57 16.81
C MET A 67 2.45 0.34 16.46
N ASP A 68 3.12 0.90 17.47
CA ASP A 68 4.39 1.62 17.30
C ASP A 68 5.53 0.65 16.93
N ILE A 69 6.66 1.16 16.47
CA ILE A 69 7.88 0.39 16.15
C ILE A 69 8.41 -0.42 17.33
N LYS A 70 8.09 -0.01 18.56
CA LYS A 70 8.40 -0.73 19.80
C LYS A 70 7.39 -1.85 20.14
N GLY A 71 6.42 -2.12 19.26
CA GLY A 71 5.37 -3.12 19.47
C GLY A 71 4.28 -2.71 20.47
N LYS A 72 4.25 -1.44 20.88
CA LYS A 72 3.24 -0.91 21.82
C LYS A 72 1.99 -0.43 21.07
N PRO A 73 0.77 -0.71 21.57
CA PRO A 73 -0.44 -0.15 20.99
C PRO A 73 -0.50 1.36 21.24
N VAL A 74 -0.82 2.12 20.20
CA VAL A 74 -0.93 3.59 20.23
C VAL A 74 -2.22 4.03 19.54
N THR A 75 -2.77 5.15 20.00
CA THR A 75 -3.95 5.77 19.40
C THR A 75 -3.50 6.73 18.31
N VAL A 76 -4.02 6.58 17.09
CA VAL A 76 -3.73 7.46 15.96
C VAL A 76 -4.74 8.61 15.98
N MET A 77 -4.26 9.84 15.81
CA MET A 77 -5.12 11.02 15.76
C MET A 77 -5.85 11.07 14.41
N VAL A 78 -7.16 10.90 14.41
CA VAL A 78 -7.97 10.93 13.18
C VAL A 78 -8.02 12.36 12.63
N ASP A 79 -8.30 13.31 13.51
CA ASP A 79 -8.43 14.73 13.18
C ASP A 79 -7.32 15.54 13.86
N VAL A 80 -6.60 16.32 13.07
CA VAL A 80 -5.49 17.18 13.51
C VAL A 80 -5.85 18.62 13.18
N ASN A 81 -6.12 19.40 14.22
CA ASN A 81 -6.47 20.81 14.08
C ASN A 81 -5.20 21.65 13.97
N LEU A 82 -5.00 22.29 12.81
CA LEU A 82 -3.89 23.21 12.56
C LEU A 82 -4.44 24.47 11.88
N ASN A 83 -4.16 25.64 12.44
CA ASN A 83 -4.56 26.94 11.88
C ASN A 83 -6.06 27.02 11.52
N ASN A 84 -6.93 26.53 12.42
CA ASN A 84 -8.38 26.49 12.23
C ASN A 84 -8.89 25.56 11.10
N HIS A 85 -8.01 24.72 10.55
CA HIS A 85 -8.34 23.66 9.60
C HIS A 85 -8.17 22.28 10.24
N VAL A 86 -9.07 21.36 9.87
CA VAL A 86 -9.00 19.96 10.30
C VAL A 86 -8.31 19.15 9.20
N TYR A 87 -7.19 18.53 9.55
CA TYR A 87 -6.45 17.62 8.68
C TYR A 87 -6.67 16.18 9.11
N LYS A 88 -6.79 15.27 8.15
CA LYS A 88 -6.85 13.83 8.39
C LYS A 88 -5.56 13.15 7.96
N GLN A 89 -5.23 12.07 8.64
CA GLN A 89 -4.13 11.18 8.29
C GLN A 89 -4.65 10.03 7.42
N TYR A 90 -4.30 10.05 6.14
CA TYR A 90 -4.65 9.00 5.20
C TYR A 90 -3.50 8.01 5.10
N PHE A 91 -3.79 6.74 5.37
CA PHE A 91 -2.83 5.64 5.28
C PHE A 91 -3.13 4.81 4.05
N PHE A 92 -2.11 4.59 3.21
CA PHE A 92 -2.25 3.69 2.07
C PHE A 92 -1.98 2.26 2.53
N GLU A 93 -3.03 1.50 2.81
CA GLU A 93 -2.90 0.12 3.27
C GLU A 93 -3.14 -0.87 2.12
N THR A 94 -2.26 -1.85 1.97
CA THR A 94 -2.42 -2.95 1.01
C THR A 94 -2.41 -4.29 1.73
N LYS A 95 -3.45 -5.12 1.51
CA LYS A 95 -3.62 -6.43 2.15
C LYS A 95 -3.84 -7.53 1.12
N CYS A 96 -3.60 -8.77 1.53
CA CYS A 96 -4.01 -9.93 0.74
C CYS A 96 -5.54 -10.04 0.65
N ARG A 97 -6.07 -10.29 -0.54
CA ARG A 97 -7.50 -10.58 -0.75
C ARG A 97 -7.89 -11.96 -0.19
N ASN A 98 -7.04 -12.96 -0.40
CA ASN A 98 -7.23 -14.32 0.05
C ASN A 98 -5.87 -14.93 0.39
N PRO A 99 -5.71 -15.62 1.54
CA PRO A 99 -4.48 -16.36 1.84
C PRO A 99 -4.16 -17.47 0.82
N ASN A 100 -5.16 -18.08 0.19
CA ASN A 100 -4.99 -19.15 -0.80
C ASN A 100 -5.79 -18.83 -2.07
N PRO A 101 -5.22 -18.07 -3.04
CA PRO A 101 -5.90 -17.73 -4.29
C PRO A 101 -6.25 -18.95 -5.16
N VAL A 102 -5.57 -20.09 -4.96
CA VAL A 102 -5.92 -21.40 -5.54
C VAL A 102 -5.91 -22.48 -4.45
N PRO A 103 -6.54 -23.66 -4.65
CA PRO A 103 -6.59 -24.70 -3.62
C PRO A 103 -5.22 -25.17 -3.11
N SER A 104 -4.18 -25.10 -3.94
CA SER A 104 -2.80 -25.48 -3.59
C SER A 104 -2.00 -24.37 -2.89
N GLY A 105 -2.60 -23.20 -2.64
CA GLY A 105 -1.96 -22.03 -2.05
C GLY A 105 -1.87 -20.87 -3.03
N CYS A 106 -0.65 -20.41 -3.27
CA CYS A 106 -0.36 -19.31 -4.20
C CYS A 106 -0.45 -19.74 -5.67
N ARG A 107 -0.79 -18.80 -6.57
CA ARG A 107 -0.92 -19.07 -8.01
C ARG A 107 0.44 -19.35 -8.66
N GLY A 108 0.54 -20.44 -9.42
CA GLY A 108 1.73 -20.78 -10.20
C GLY A 108 2.89 -21.41 -9.40
N ILE A 109 2.68 -21.73 -8.12
CA ILE A 109 3.67 -22.48 -7.33
C ILE A 109 3.51 -23.99 -7.58
N ASP A 110 4.65 -24.68 -7.75
CA ASP A 110 4.69 -26.13 -7.84
C ASP A 110 4.26 -26.78 -6.51
N SER A 111 3.00 -27.20 -6.48
CA SER A 111 2.37 -27.81 -5.32
C SER A 111 2.83 -29.26 -5.06
N GLY A 112 3.62 -29.87 -5.95
CA GLY A 112 4.23 -31.17 -5.70
C GLY A 112 5.30 -31.07 -4.61
N HIS A 113 6.14 -30.04 -4.69
CA HIS A 113 7.31 -29.88 -3.81
C HIS A 113 7.13 -28.80 -2.73
N TRP A 114 6.20 -27.86 -2.90
CA TRP A 114 6.06 -26.70 -2.02
C TRP A 114 4.66 -26.59 -1.42
N ASN A 115 4.61 -26.24 -0.13
CA ASN A 115 3.45 -25.60 0.48
C ASN A 115 3.57 -24.10 0.30
N SER A 116 2.47 -23.41 0.03
CA SER A 116 2.49 -21.96 -0.17
C SER A 116 1.25 -21.27 0.37
N TYR A 117 1.40 -20.03 0.83
CA TYR A 117 0.28 -19.17 1.24
C TYR A 117 0.63 -17.69 1.08
N CYS A 118 -0.38 -16.87 0.85
CA CYS A 118 -0.28 -15.43 0.75
C CYS A 118 -0.40 -14.78 2.13
N THR A 119 0.50 -13.86 2.45
CA THR A 119 0.50 -13.11 3.71
C THR A 119 0.72 -11.62 3.50
N THR A 120 0.11 -10.82 4.35
CA THR A 120 0.23 -9.37 4.31
C THR A 120 1.52 -8.96 5.04
N THR A 121 2.41 -8.28 4.32
CA THR A 121 3.61 -7.66 4.89
C THR A 121 3.28 -6.30 5.46
N GLN A 122 4.08 -5.88 6.43
CA GLN A 122 3.88 -4.63 7.15
C GLN A 122 5.08 -3.71 6.96
N THR A 123 4.82 -2.40 7.00
CA THR A 123 5.85 -1.36 6.98
C THR A 123 5.58 -0.33 8.07
N TYR A 124 6.55 0.52 8.34
CA TYR A 124 6.45 1.59 9.32
C TYR A 124 6.32 2.94 8.62
N VAL A 125 5.30 3.71 9.03
CA VAL A 125 5.06 5.07 8.54
C VAL A 125 5.03 6.05 9.71
N ARG A 126 5.49 7.27 9.47
CA ARG A 126 5.49 8.33 10.48
C ARG A 126 4.09 8.94 10.59
N ALA A 127 3.45 8.80 11.75
CA ALA A 127 2.09 9.28 12.02
C ALA A 127 2.05 10.09 13.32
N LEU A 128 1.06 10.98 13.41
CA LEU A 128 0.73 11.69 14.64
C LEU A 128 -0.17 10.81 15.51
N THR A 129 0.31 10.53 16.71
CA THR A 129 -0.34 9.62 17.67
C THR A 129 -0.56 10.34 18.99
N MET A 130 -1.52 9.84 19.77
CA MET A 130 -1.86 10.36 21.09
C MET A 130 -1.64 9.26 22.14
N GLU A 131 -0.88 9.58 23.18
CA GLU A 131 -0.70 8.75 24.37
C GLU A 131 -1.13 9.58 25.58
N GLY A 132 -2.28 9.25 26.17
CA GLY A 132 -2.95 10.12 27.15
C GLY A 132 -3.35 11.46 26.52
N ASN A 133 -2.84 12.58 27.06
CA ASN A 133 -3.09 13.93 26.55
C ASN A 133 -1.91 14.49 25.71
N GLN A 134 -0.90 13.67 25.42
CA GLN A 134 0.28 14.13 24.69
C GLN A 134 0.28 13.60 23.25
N ALA A 135 0.29 14.52 22.29
CA ALA A 135 0.50 14.20 20.88
C ALA A 135 1.99 14.06 20.57
N SER A 136 2.37 13.01 19.85
CA SER A 136 3.75 12.79 19.41
C SER A 136 3.81 12.10 18.05
N TRP A 137 4.84 12.43 17.29
CA TRP A 137 5.21 11.71 16.08
C TRP A 137 5.79 10.35 16.44
N ARG A 138 5.25 9.28 15.85
CA ARG A 138 5.72 7.90 16.03
C ARG A 138 5.72 7.15 14.72
N PHE A 139 6.51 6.09 14.66
CA PHE A 139 6.48 5.17 13.53
C PHE A 139 5.47 4.07 13.82
N ILE A 140 4.36 4.08 13.09
CA ILE A 140 3.30 3.09 13.27
C ILE A 140 3.35 2.04 12.17
N ARG A 141 2.97 0.82 12.53
CA ARG A 141 2.89 -0.32 11.63
C ARG A 141 1.60 -0.29 10.82
N ILE A 142 1.72 -0.37 9.50
CA ILE A 142 0.60 -0.48 8.54
C ILE A 142 0.84 -1.62 7.56
N ASP A 143 -0.25 -2.12 6.97
CA ASP A 143 -0.19 -3.18 5.96
C ASP A 143 0.27 -2.61 4.62
N ALA A 144 1.28 -3.22 3.99
CA ALA A 144 2.04 -2.60 2.91
C ALA A 144 1.97 -3.35 1.57
N ALA A 145 1.91 -4.67 1.58
CA ALA A 145 1.84 -5.50 0.38
C ALA A 145 1.37 -6.92 0.71
N CYS A 146 0.89 -7.65 -0.29
CA CYS A 146 0.63 -9.09 -0.18
C CYS A 146 1.76 -9.88 -0.86
N VAL A 147 2.36 -10.84 -0.16
CA VAL A 147 3.46 -11.67 -0.67
C VAL A 147 3.15 -13.15 -0.52
N CYS A 148 3.68 -13.98 -1.42
CA CYS A 148 3.61 -15.43 -1.27
C CYS A 148 4.80 -15.94 -0.45
N VAL A 149 4.52 -16.78 0.53
CA VAL A 149 5.52 -17.50 1.33
C VAL A 149 5.47 -18.97 0.92
N ILE A 150 6.64 -19.59 0.72
CA ILE A 150 6.77 -21.00 0.36
C ILE A 150 7.54 -21.76 1.45
N SER A 151 7.20 -23.04 1.62
CA SER A 151 7.94 -23.97 2.48
C SER A 151 8.03 -25.34 1.80
N ARG A 152 9.19 -26.00 1.93
CA ARG A 152 9.43 -27.29 1.27
C ARG A 152 8.59 -28.38 1.93
N LYS A 153 7.89 -29.20 1.14
CA LYS A 153 7.26 -30.42 1.64
C LYS A 153 8.35 -31.40 2.03
N THR A 154 8.22 -32.01 3.20
CA THR A 154 9.04 -33.17 3.56
C THR A 154 8.48 -34.37 2.82
N GLU A 155 9.30 -35.03 2.02
CA GLU A 155 8.95 -36.33 1.45
C GLU A 155 8.80 -37.30 2.62
N ASN A 156 7.58 -37.80 2.82
CA ASN A 156 7.38 -38.97 3.67
C ASN A 156 7.84 -40.17 2.83
N PHE A 157 9.09 -40.58 3.02
CA PHE A 157 9.57 -41.89 2.58
C PHE A 157 8.93 -42.99 3.41
#